data_AF-B7K1D1-F1
#
_entry.id   AF-B7K1D1-F1
#
_cell.length_a   1.000
_cell.length_b   1.000
_cell.length_c   1.000
_cell.angle_alpha   90.00
_cell.angle_beta   90.00
_cell.angle_gamma   90.00
#
_symmetry.space_group_name_H-M   'P 1'
#
loop_
_entity.id
_entity.type
_entity.pdbx_description
1 polymer ?
#
loop_
_entity_poly.entity_id
_entity_poly.type
_entity_poly.pdbx_seq_one_letter_code
_entity_poly.pdbx_strand_id
1 'polypeptide(L)'
;MTRQVPIPPPNHPRQYRAIGLIKGKYQRSLEKMNRGVLVTSDGTLIDAVILGKVISVLKNHVDLEKPHLWVVYPRNRQINDQLHLQIAGIWEPETLAQNLPSLTEPKHHQEPLSPLIENGYFSIRGEAIFASSERKTVIIKIRQSPKTPSEKAKFFKVKLKGILPDNAVGHFWELDVKLEKDILIIQTATDLGLIPKKKPILNYNKQKSKEPFKPRTQRPLSESDRPFSPRKLSDIQKPFPIKKPLPKPIKNNRPDS
;
A
#
# COMPACT_ATOMS: atom_id res chain seq x y z
N MET A 1 -5.30 -19.47 -29.52
CA MET A 1 -6.18 -19.43 -28.32
C MET A 1 -5.34 -18.97 -27.14
N THR A 2 -5.76 -17.93 -26.42
CA THR A 2 -4.97 -17.40 -25.29
C THR A 2 -5.08 -18.34 -24.09
N ARG A 3 -3.96 -18.85 -23.60
CA ARG A 3 -3.92 -19.74 -22.44
C ARG A 3 -4.48 -19.00 -21.21
N GLN A 4 -5.53 -19.56 -20.59
CA GLN A 4 -6.01 -19.04 -19.31
C GLN A 4 -4.98 -19.34 -18.22
N VAL A 5 -4.55 -18.31 -17.48
CA VAL A 5 -3.61 -18.40 -16.37
C VAL A 5 -4.20 -17.74 -15.12
N PRO A 6 -3.97 -18.29 -13.91
CA PRO A 6 -4.64 -17.83 -12.68
C PRO A 6 -4.27 -16.39 -12.30
N ILE A 7 -3.04 -16.02 -12.63
CA ILE A 7 -2.42 -14.74 -12.33
C ILE A 7 -1.92 -14.23 -13.68
N PRO A 8 -2.70 -13.40 -14.41
CA PRO A 8 -2.24 -12.83 -15.69
C PRO A 8 -1.03 -11.90 -15.47
N PRO A 9 -0.18 -11.67 -16.49
CA PRO A 9 0.89 -10.69 -16.40
C PRO A 9 0.34 -9.27 -16.14
N PRO A 10 1.15 -8.35 -15.59
CA PRO A 10 0.75 -6.95 -15.44
C PRO A 10 0.65 -6.24 -16.81
N ASN A 11 -0.41 -5.46 -17.00
CA ASN A 11 -0.64 -4.67 -18.22
C ASN A 11 0.18 -3.36 -18.24
N HIS A 12 0.64 -2.89 -17.07
CA HIS A 12 1.44 -1.66 -16.96
C HIS A 12 2.65 -1.84 -16.02
N PRO A 13 3.80 -1.19 -16.32
CA PRO A 13 5.03 -1.32 -15.53
C PRO A 13 4.84 -1.08 -14.03
N ARG A 14 4.02 -0.08 -13.65
CA ARG A 14 3.70 0.26 -12.24
C ARG A 14 2.25 -0.06 -11.85
N GLN A 15 1.67 -1.13 -12.40
CA GLN A 15 0.39 -1.67 -11.95
C GLN A 15 0.52 -2.29 -10.56
N TYR A 16 -0.16 -1.69 -9.57
CA TYR A 16 -0.28 -2.23 -8.22
C TYR A 16 -1.03 -3.57 -8.21
N ARG A 17 -0.55 -4.52 -7.42
CA ARG A 17 -1.08 -5.88 -7.32
C ARG A 17 -0.83 -6.46 -5.94
N ALA A 18 -1.78 -7.21 -5.41
CA ALA A 18 -1.52 -8.22 -4.40
C ALA A 18 -2.56 -9.31 -4.57
N ILE A 19 -2.17 -10.40 -5.24
CA ILE A 19 -3.02 -11.57 -5.51
C ILE A 19 -2.22 -12.82 -5.20
N GLY A 20 -2.88 -13.87 -4.73
CA GLY A 20 -2.25 -15.17 -4.54
C GLY A 20 -3.22 -16.32 -4.78
N LEU A 21 -2.66 -17.52 -4.72
CA LEU A 21 -3.32 -18.79 -4.93
C LEU A 21 -3.06 -19.66 -3.72
N ILE A 22 -4.12 -20.16 -3.09
CA ILE A 22 -4.02 -21.08 -1.94
C ILE A 22 -4.94 -22.25 -2.20
N LYS A 23 -4.41 -23.48 -2.12
CA LYS A 23 -5.19 -24.71 -2.09
C LYS A 23 -5.63 -24.98 -0.66
N GLY A 24 -6.94 -25.14 -0.45
CA GLY A 24 -7.49 -25.37 0.88
C GLY A 24 -9.00 -25.54 0.90
N LYS A 25 -9.56 -25.92 2.04
CA LYS A 25 -11.01 -26.05 2.28
C LYS A 25 -11.53 -24.80 2.99
N TYR A 26 -12.57 -24.16 2.47
CA TYR A 26 -13.19 -23.00 3.11
C TYR A 26 -14.29 -23.45 4.08
N GLN A 27 -14.09 -23.18 5.37
CA GLN A 27 -15.08 -23.43 6.42
C GLN A 27 -15.79 -22.12 6.78
N ARG A 28 -17.12 -22.08 6.61
CA ARG A 28 -17.91 -20.88 6.86
C ARG A 28 -18.18 -20.66 8.35
N SER A 29 -18.14 -19.41 8.79
CA SER A 29 -18.53 -19.01 10.15
C SER A 29 -20.05 -19.08 10.34
N LEU A 30 -20.49 -19.56 11.50
CA LEU A 30 -21.90 -19.57 11.91
C LEU A 30 -22.45 -18.15 12.14
N GLU A 31 -21.63 -17.21 12.63
CA GLU A 31 -22.06 -15.84 12.94
C GLU A 31 -22.30 -14.98 11.70
N LYS A 32 -21.47 -15.12 10.67
CA LYS A 32 -21.32 -14.12 9.60
C LYS A 32 -21.25 -14.77 8.23
N MET A 33 -22.30 -14.58 7.42
CA MET A 33 -22.49 -15.22 6.11
C MET A 33 -21.27 -15.15 5.16
N ASN A 34 -20.51 -14.06 5.19
CA ASN A 34 -19.37 -13.83 4.30
C ASN A 34 -18.00 -14.04 4.96
N ARG A 35 -17.94 -14.57 6.20
CA ARG A 35 -16.69 -14.86 6.91
C ARG A 35 -16.54 -16.35 7.16
N GLY A 36 -15.30 -16.76 7.34
CA GLY A 36 -14.92 -18.13 7.61
C GLY A 36 -13.41 -18.25 7.79
N VAL A 37 -12.93 -19.48 7.72
CA VAL A 37 -11.52 -19.84 7.81
C VAL A 37 -11.18 -20.65 6.56
N LEU A 38 -10.06 -20.33 5.93
CA LEU A 38 -9.45 -21.19 4.92
C LEU A 38 -8.49 -22.15 5.62
N VAL A 39 -8.78 -23.44 5.54
CA VAL A 39 -7.93 -24.52 6.04
C VAL A 39 -6.99 -24.94 4.90
N THR A 40 -5.72 -24.64 5.06
CA THR A 40 -4.65 -24.99 4.11
C THR A 40 -4.29 -26.48 4.17
N SER A 41 -3.53 -26.96 3.18
CA SER A 41 -3.08 -28.37 3.11
C SER A 41 -2.18 -28.80 4.26
N ASP A 42 -1.45 -27.87 4.87
CA ASP A 42 -0.63 -28.05 6.08
C ASP A 42 -1.44 -27.89 7.39
N GLY A 43 -2.76 -27.74 7.29
CA GLY A 43 -3.66 -27.59 8.44
C GLY A 43 -3.69 -26.18 9.04
N THR A 44 -2.90 -25.24 8.52
CA THR A 44 -2.93 -23.84 8.99
C THR A 44 -4.28 -23.20 8.70
N LEU A 45 -4.85 -22.58 9.74
CA LEU A 45 -6.13 -21.88 9.73
C LEU A 45 -5.90 -20.39 9.44
N ILE A 46 -6.41 -19.89 8.32
CA ILE A 46 -6.27 -18.47 7.94
C ILE A 46 -7.65 -17.83 7.81
N ASP A 47 -7.90 -16.75 8.54
CA ASP A 47 -9.14 -15.99 8.46
C ASP A 47 -9.45 -15.54 7.03
N ALA A 48 -10.67 -15.81 6.56
CA ALA A 48 -11.10 -15.49 5.20
C ALA A 48 -12.45 -14.75 5.15
N VAL A 49 -12.55 -13.81 4.20
CA VAL A 49 -13.81 -13.12 3.82
C VAL A 49 -14.08 -13.36 2.34
N ILE A 50 -15.28 -13.84 2.02
CA ILE A 50 -15.76 -13.94 0.64
C ILE A 50 -16.21 -12.56 0.16
N LEU A 51 -15.67 -12.10 -0.98
CA LEU A 51 -16.12 -10.86 -1.62
C LEU A 51 -17.52 -11.03 -2.23
N GLY A 52 -18.40 -10.04 -2.04
CA GLY A 52 -19.83 -10.13 -2.40
C GLY A 52 -20.12 -10.64 -3.82
N LYS A 53 -19.35 -10.19 -4.81
CA LYS A 53 -19.45 -10.61 -6.21
C LYS A 53 -19.27 -12.12 -6.46
N VAL A 54 -18.65 -12.83 -5.52
CA VAL A 54 -18.31 -14.26 -5.64
C VAL A 54 -19.33 -15.15 -4.90
N ILE A 55 -20.15 -14.57 -4.01
CA ILE A 55 -21.05 -15.33 -3.13
C ILE A 55 -22.05 -16.18 -3.93
N SER A 56 -22.62 -15.64 -5.02
CA SER A 56 -23.57 -16.39 -5.85
C SER A 56 -22.92 -17.62 -6.49
N VAL A 57 -21.73 -17.44 -7.08
CA VAL A 57 -20.97 -18.51 -7.74
C VAL A 57 -20.62 -19.62 -6.73
N LEU A 58 -20.12 -19.25 -5.55
CA LEU A 58 -19.73 -20.21 -4.51
C LEU A 58 -20.90 -20.96 -3.88
N LYS A 59 -22.11 -20.39 -3.88
CA LYS A 59 -23.30 -21.08 -3.37
C LYS A 59 -23.90 -22.08 -4.37
N ASN A 60 -23.81 -21.78 -5.66
CA ASN A 60 -24.59 -22.46 -6.69
C ASN A 60 -23.77 -23.47 -7.50
N HIS A 61 -22.43 -23.32 -7.56
CA HIS A 61 -21.58 -24.05 -8.51
C HIS A 61 -20.29 -24.61 -7.88
N VAL A 62 -20.17 -24.63 -6.55
CA VAL A 62 -18.94 -24.99 -5.85
C VAL A 62 -19.24 -25.82 -4.60
N ASP A 63 -18.54 -26.94 -4.45
CA ASP A 63 -18.66 -27.86 -3.33
C ASP A 63 -17.66 -27.52 -2.22
N LEU A 64 -18.05 -26.61 -1.31
CA LEU A 64 -17.21 -26.14 -0.21
C LEU A 64 -16.70 -27.24 0.74
N GLU A 65 -17.22 -28.48 0.65
CA GLU A 65 -16.68 -29.60 1.41
C GLU A 65 -15.34 -30.12 0.87
N LYS A 66 -14.96 -29.76 -0.36
CA LYS A 66 -13.71 -30.15 -1.01
C LYS A 66 -12.63 -29.07 -0.92
N PRO A 67 -11.34 -29.46 -0.98
CA PRO A 67 -10.24 -28.50 -1.08
C PRO A 67 -10.14 -27.93 -2.50
N HIS A 68 -10.36 -26.63 -2.63
CA HIS A 68 -10.29 -25.89 -3.90
C HIS A 68 -9.03 -25.04 -4.00
N LEU A 69 -8.67 -24.61 -5.21
CA LEU A 69 -7.64 -23.59 -5.43
C LEU A 69 -8.27 -22.19 -5.44
N TRP A 70 -8.03 -21.42 -4.38
CA TRP A 70 -8.65 -20.12 -4.15
C TRP A 70 -7.80 -18.97 -4.69
N VAL A 71 -8.44 -18.07 -5.44
CA VAL A 71 -7.86 -16.77 -5.83
C VAL A 71 -8.12 -15.77 -4.71
N VAL A 72 -7.06 -15.28 -4.07
CA VAL A 72 -7.15 -14.46 -2.85
C VAL A 72 -6.40 -13.14 -2.96
N TYR A 73 -6.83 -12.13 -2.19
CA TYR A 73 -6.03 -10.94 -1.92
C TYR A 73 -5.58 -10.93 -0.44
N PRO A 74 -4.28 -10.80 -0.16
CA PRO A 74 -3.78 -10.74 1.22
C PRO A 74 -4.07 -9.38 1.85
N ARG A 75 -4.41 -9.39 3.14
CA ARG A 75 -4.59 -8.24 4.02
C ARG A 75 -3.97 -8.55 5.38
N ASN A 76 -3.71 -7.52 6.17
CA ASN A 76 -3.42 -7.67 7.59
C ASN A 76 -4.58 -7.09 8.42
N ARG A 77 -4.97 -7.78 9.49
CA ARG A 77 -5.95 -7.27 10.47
C ARG A 77 -5.36 -6.06 11.22
N GLN A 78 -6.15 -5.02 11.43
CA GLN A 78 -5.67 -3.80 12.11
C GLN A 78 -5.34 -3.98 13.60
N ILE A 79 -5.90 -5.00 14.25
CA ILE A 79 -5.80 -5.21 15.70
C ILE A 79 -4.49 -5.92 16.09
N ASN A 80 -4.01 -6.84 15.26
CA ASN A 80 -2.94 -7.78 15.61
C ASN A 80 -2.01 -8.13 14.43
N ASP A 81 -2.07 -7.38 13.32
CA ASP A 81 -1.28 -7.59 12.09
C ASP A 81 -1.43 -8.98 11.41
N GLN A 82 -2.29 -9.89 11.91
CA GLN A 82 -2.44 -11.24 11.36
C GLN A 82 -2.89 -11.23 9.90
N LEU A 83 -2.42 -12.23 9.13
CA LEU A 83 -2.83 -12.43 7.76
C LEU A 83 -4.33 -12.72 7.69
N HIS A 84 -4.99 -12.05 6.74
CA HIS A 84 -6.40 -12.21 6.45
C HIS A 84 -6.61 -12.23 4.93
N LEU A 85 -7.40 -13.18 4.45
CA LEU A 85 -7.60 -13.43 3.02
C LEU A 85 -8.95 -12.88 2.55
N GLN A 86 -8.94 -12.17 1.43
CA GLN A 86 -10.17 -11.81 0.72
C GLN A 86 -10.32 -12.72 -0.50
N ILE A 87 -11.26 -13.67 -0.43
CA ILE A 87 -11.54 -14.61 -1.51
C ILE A 87 -12.21 -13.87 -2.68
N ALA A 88 -11.55 -13.89 -3.83
CA ALA A 88 -11.94 -13.20 -5.04
C ALA A 88 -12.49 -14.12 -6.15
N GLY A 89 -12.27 -15.44 -6.02
CA GLY A 89 -12.72 -16.49 -6.93
C GLY A 89 -12.09 -17.84 -6.61
N ILE A 90 -12.37 -18.85 -7.45
CA ILE A 90 -11.70 -20.15 -7.49
C ILE A 90 -11.02 -20.29 -8.86
N TRP A 91 -9.89 -20.98 -8.90
CA TRP A 91 -9.17 -21.32 -10.12
C TRP A 91 -9.22 -22.82 -10.40
N GLU A 92 -10.28 -23.25 -11.08
CA GLU A 92 -10.42 -24.63 -11.55
C GLU A 92 -11.01 -24.62 -12.97
N PRO A 93 -10.19 -24.33 -14.00
CA PRO A 93 -10.68 -24.14 -15.36
C PRO A 93 -11.37 -25.39 -15.94
N GLU A 94 -11.00 -26.58 -15.46
CA GLU A 94 -11.53 -27.86 -15.94
C GLU A 94 -12.91 -28.18 -15.32
N THR A 95 -13.05 -28.10 -13.99
CA THR A 95 -14.32 -28.40 -13.29
C THR A 95 -15.38 -27.31 -13.52
N LEU A 96 -14.98 -26.04 -13.65
CA LEU A 96 -15.90 -24.94 -13.93
C LEU A 96 -16.43 -24.99 -15.37
N ALA A 97 -15.61 -25.37 -16.36
CA ALA A 97 -16.04 -25.47 -17.75
C ALA A 97 -17.08 -26.58 -17.97
N GLN A 98 -16.95 -27.71 -17.27
CA GLN A 98 -17.88 -28.85 -17.35
C GLN A 98 -19.28 -28.53 -16.79
N ASN A 99 -19.42 -27.51 -15.93
CA ASN A 99 -20.69 -27.12 -15.33
C ASN A 99 -21.47 -26.05 -16.12
N LEU A 100 -20.95 -25.59 -17.27
CA LEU A 100 -21.74 -24.80 -18.22
C LEU A 100 -22.47 -25.76 -19.17
N PRO A 101 -23.79 -25.60 -19.41
CA PRO A 101 -24.53 -26.38 -20.41
C PRO A 101 -24.12 -25.94 -21.82
N SER A 102 -22.97 -26.43 -22.28
CA SER A 102 -22.42 -26.19 -23.61
C SER A 102 -22.40 -27.50 -24.37
N LEU A 103 -23.07 -27.53 -25.52
CA LEU A 103 -23.19 -28.72 -26.35
C LEU A 103 -21.82 -29.12 -26.97
N THR A 104 -21.61 -30.44 -26.99
CA THR A 104 -20.72 -31.20 -27.88
C THR A 104 -19.19 -31.24 -27.61
N GLU A 105 -18.62 -32.42 -27.94
CA GLU A 105 -17.21 -32.81 -28.08
C GLU A 105 -16.41 -33.25 -26.81
N PRO A 106 -16.07 -34.55 -26.68
CA PRO A 106 -15.19 -35.05 -25.63
C PRO A 106 -13.72 -34.81 -25.99
N LYS A 107 -13.08 -33.83 -25.35
CA LYS A 107 -11.64 -33.59 -25.57
C LYS A 107 -10.78 -34.48 -24.68
N HIS A 108 -10.00 -35.32 -25.36
CA HIS A 108 -8.93 -36.18 -24.83
C HIS A 108 -8.18 -35.57 -23.64
N HIS A 109 -7.81 -36.46 -22.72
CA HIS A 109 -6.85 -36.20 -21.64
C HIS A 109 -5.53 -35.66 -22.21
N GLN A 110 -5.40 -34.34 -22.25
CA GLN A 110 -4.10 -33.67 -22.36
C GLN A 110 -3.70 -33.29 -20.95
N GLU A 111 -2.68 -33.97 -20.43
CA GLU A 111 -2.05 -33.63 -19.16
C GLU A 111 -1.70 -32.13 -19.17
N PRO A 112 -2.28 -31.32 -18.27
CA PRO A 112 -2.18 -29.88 -18.38
C PRO A 112 -0.75 -29.46 -18.04
N LEU A 113 0.02 -29.14 -19.09
CA LEU A 113 1.38 -28.58 -19.07
C LEU A 113 1.41 -27.15 -18.48
N SER A 114 0.62 -26.92 -17.44
CA SER A 114 0.46 -25.68 -16.69
C SER A 114 1.81 -25.29 -16.10
N PRO A 115 2.19 -24.00 -16.11
CA PRO A 115 3.26 -23.56 -15.24
C PRO A 115 2.83 -23.95 -13.83
N LEU A 116 3.64 -24.79 -13.16
CA LEU A 116 3.30 -25.47 -11.91
C LEU A 116 2.60 -24.48 -10.98
N ILE A 117 1.28 -24.63 -10.81
CA ILE A 117 0.47 -23.62 -10.13
C ILE A 117 0.73 -23.77 -8.64
N GLU A 118 1.76 -23.07 -8.17
CA GLU A 118 2.32 -23.29 -6.84
C GLU A 118 1.33 -22.86 -5.76
N ASN A 119 0.97 -23.82 -4.90
CA ASN A 119 0.16 -23.57 -3.72
C ASN A 119 0.89 -22.59 -2.79
N GLY A 120 0.20 -21.53 -2.38
CA GLY A 120 0.76 -20.49 -1.52
C GLY A 120 1.56 -19.43 -2.27
N TYR A 121 1.57 -19.42 -3.61
CA TYR A 121 2.20 -18.35 -4.38
C TYR A 121 1.38 -17.04 -4.37
N PHE A 122 2.09 -15.92 -4.23
CA PHE A 122 1.55 -14.56 -4.24
C PHE A 122 2.41 -13.66 -5.15
N SER A 123 1.75 -12.98 -6.10
CA SER A 123 2.34 -11.92 -6.93
C SER A 123 1.97 -10.56 -6.33
N ILE A 124 2.98 -9.85 -5.78
CA ILE A 124 2.80 -8.57 -5.08
C ILE A 124 3.60 -7.48 -5.78
N ARG A 125 2.93 -6.38 -6.16
CA ARG A 125 3.53 -5.22 -6.82
C ARG A 125 3.09 -3.93 -6.12
N GLY A 126 4.02 -3.14 -5.60
CA GLY A 126 3.66 -1.93 -4.85
C GLY A 126 4.82 -1.13 -4.26
N GLU A 127 4.47 -0.10 -3.48
CA GLU A 127 5.41 0.86 -2.88
C GLU A 127 5.97 0.29 -1.56
N ALA A 128 7.27 0.04 -1.45
CA ALA A 128 7.85 -0.31 -0.15
C ALA A 128 7.87 0.93 0.75
N ILE A 129 7.19 0.88 1.89
CA ILE A 129 7.08 1.99 2.85
C ILE A 129 7.87 1.76 4.14
N PHE A 130 8.33 0.52 4.35
CA PHE A 130 9.17 0.10 5.46
C PHE A 130 9.94 -1.15 5.03
N ALA A 131 11.22 -1.20 5.33
CA ALA A 131 12.05 -2.39 5.27
C ALA A 131 12.99 -2.37 6.49
N SER A 132 13.18 -3.50 7.13
CA SER A 132 14.08 -3.66 8.27
C SER A 132 14.78 -5.01 8.17
N SER A 133 16.10 -4.95 7.92
CA SER A 133 16.98 -6.12 7.81
C SER A 133 17.10 -6.86 9.15
N GLU A 134 17.18 -6.12 10.26
CA GLU A 134 17.15 -6.64 11.64
C GLU A 134 15.89 -7.48 11.90
N ARG A 135 14.70 -6.92 11.62
CA ARG A 135 13.41 -7.57 11.91
C ARG A 135 12.95 -8.50 10.79
N LYS A 136 13.73 -8.64 9.71
CA LYS A 136 13.39 -9.32 8.45
C LYS A 136 11.94 -9.03 8.03
N THR A 137 11.54 -7.75 8.10
CA THR A 137 10.15 -7.31 7.91
C THR A 137 10.09 -6.20 6.88
N VAL A 138 9.19 -6.36 5.91
CA VAL A 138 8.93 -5.42 4.82
C VAL A 138 7.44 -5.10 4.81
N ILE A 139 7.09 -3.84 4.57
CA ILE A 139 5.68 -3.43 4.41
C ILE A 139 5.51 -2.79 3.04
N ILE A 140 4.69 -3.43 2.20
CA ILE A 140 4.35 -2.94 0.87
C ILE A 140 2.98 -2.27 0.91
N LYS A 141 2.90 -1.05 0.39
CA LYS A 141 1.68 -0.29 0.21
C LYS A 141 1.11 -0.53 -1.17
N ILE A 142 -0.08 -1.11 -1.19
CA ILE A 142 -0.84 -1.42 -2.39
C ILE A 142 -1.91 -0.35 -2.59
N ARG A 143 -1.87 0.36 -3.72
CA ARG A 143 -2.89 1.37 -4.08
C ARG A 143 -3.96 0.72 -4.97
N GLN A 144 -5.21 1.05 -4.69
CA GLN A 144 -6.36 0.69 -5.52
C GLN A 144 -6.77 1.93 -6.32
N SER A 145 -6.82 1.80 -7.65
CA SER A 145 -7.34 2.86 -8.50
C SER A 145 -8.80 3.20 -8.13
N PRO A 146 -9.19 4.47 -8.15
CA PRO A 146 -10.60 4.87 -8.05
C PRO A 146 -11.47 4.11 -9.05
N LYS A 147 -12.68 3.71 -8.65
CA LYS A 147 -13.65 3.13 -9.60
C LYS A 147 -14.40 4.21 -10.37
N THR A 148 -14.52 5.40 -9.80
CA THR A 148 -15.16 6.58 -10.40
C THR A 148 -14.24 7.78 -10.23
N PRO A 149 -14.32 8.81 -11.10
CA PRO A 149 -13.44 9.98 -11.02
C PRO A 149 -13.61 10.82 -9.73
N SER A 150 -14.74 10.67 -9.03
CA SER A 150 -15.02 11.32 -7.75
C SER A 150 -14.42 10.56 -6.54
N GLU A 151 -14.14 9.26 -6.68
CA GLU A 151 -13.64 8.44 -5.57
C GLU A 151 -12.14 8.71 -5.31
N LYS A 152 -11.76 8.88 -4.03
CA LYS A 152 -10.35 8.97 -3.64
C LYS A 152 -9.68 7.59 -3.74
N ALA A 153 -8.46 7.55 -4.30
CA ALA A 153 -7.68 6.32 -4.40
C ALA A 153 -7.47 5.69 -3.01
N LYS A 154 -8.00 4.47 -2.82
CA LYS A 154 -7.84 3.70 -1.59
C LYS A 154 -6.47 3.03 -1.58
N PHE A 155 -5.94 2.72 -0.40
CA PHE A 155 -4.72 1.92 -0.29
C PHE A 155 -4.81 1.00 0.92
N PHE A 156 -3.96 -0.01 0.93
CA PHE A 156 -3.72 -0.87 2.08
C PHE A 156 -2.24 -1.21 2.19
N LYS A 157 -1.88 -1.81 3.31
CA LYS A 157 -0.53 -2.31 3.59
C LYS A 157 -0.59 -3.83 3.62
N VAL A 158 0.45 -4.49 3.11
CA VAL A 158 0.71 -5.92 3.28
C VAL A 158 2.06 -6.05 3.99
N LYS A 159 2.07 -6.80 5.10
CA LYS A 159 3.27 -7.14 5.86
C LYS A 159 3.86 -8.43 5.32
N LEU A 160 5.15 -8.40 4.98
CA LEU A 160 5.92 -9.51 4.43
C LEU A 160 7.15 -9.77 5.31
N LYS A 161 7.61 -11.01 5.34
CA LYS A 161 8.86 -11.43 5.97
C LYS A 161 9.92 -11.62 4.89
N GLY A 162 11.11 -11.08 5.12
CA GLY A 162 12.20 -11.04 4.13
C GLY A 162 13.08 -9.81 4.33
N ILE A 163 14.09 -9.68 3.48
CA ILE A 163 15.03 -8.56 3.48
C ILE A 163 15.00 -7.92 2.09
N LEU A 164 15.02 -6.60 2.04
CA LEU A 164 15.26 -5.81 0.83
C LEU A 164 16.51 -4.93 1.05
N PRO A 165 17.14 -4.41 -0.01
CA PRO A 165 18.25 -3.46 0.10
C PRO A 165 17.89 -2.22 0.94
N ASP A 166 18.89 -1.59 1.57
CA ASP A 166 18.65 -0.47 2.50
C ASP A 166 17.96 0.75 1.86
N ASN A 167 18.12 0.94 0.56
CA ASN A 167 17.46 1.98 -0.23
C ASN A 167 16.04 1.62 -0.71
N ALA A 168 15.48 0.47 -0.33
CA ALA A 168 14.21 -0.02 -0.87
C ALA A 168 12.99 0.88 -0.59
N VAL A 169 13.02 1.71 0.45
CA VAL A 169 11.87 2.53 0.86
C VAL A 169 11.61 3.66 -0.15
N GLY A 170 10.38 3.73 -0.67
CA GLY A 170 9.96 4.67 -1.71
C GLY A 170 10.16 4.18 -3.14
N HIS A 171 10.74 2.99 -3.33
CA HIS A 171 10.78 2.29 -4.60
C HIS A 171 9.49 1.49 -4.85
N PHE A 172 9.18 1.23 -6.12
CA PHE A 172 8.13 0.32 -6.54
C PHE A 172 8.76 -1.06 -6.75
N TRP A 173 8.27 -2.06 -6.04
CA TRP A 173 8.79 -3.42 -6.08
C TRP A 173 7.82 -4.38 -6.75
N GLU A 174 8.38 -5.38 -7.42
CA GLU A 174 7.70 -6.60 -7.86
C GLU A 174 8.30 -7.78 -7.08
N LEU A 175 7.45 -8.52 -6.38
CA LEU A 175 7.85 -9.55 -5.42
C LEU A 175 7.07 -10.83 -5.70
N ASP A 176 7.81 -11.93 -5.88
CA ASP A 176 7.27 -13.27 -5.73
C ASP A 176 7.33 -13.67 -4.26
N VAL A 177 6.19 -14.07 -3.72
CA VAL A 177 6.00 -14.30 -2.29
C VAL A 177 5.37 -15.68 -2.10
N LYS A 178 5.87 -16.43 -1.12
CA LYS A 178 5.35 -17.74 -0.74
C LYS A 178 4.73 -17.68 0.64
N LEU A 179 3.59 -18.35 0.81
CA LEU A 179 2.94 -18.54 2.08
C LEU A 179 3.58 -19.74 2.80
N GLU A 180 4.10 -19.49 4.01
CA GLU A 180 4.46 -20.54 4.96
C GLU A 180 3.60 -20.35 6.21
N LYS A 181 2.71 -21.32 6.48
CA LYS A 181 1.67 -21.22 7.51
C LYS A 181 0.80 -19.98 7.27
N ASP A 182 0.85 -18.99 8.16
CA ASP A 182 0.14 -17.71 8.09
C ASP A 182 1.05 -16.53 7.69
N ILE A 183 2.31 -16.79 7.33
CA ILE A 183 3.34 -15.78 7.06
C ILE A 183 3.65 -15.73 5.55
N LEU A 184 3.61 -14.52 4.99
CA LEU A 184 4.02 -14.23 3.62
C LEU A 184 5.53 -13.95 3.57
N ILE A 185 6.29 -14.80 2.88
CA ILE A 185 7.76 -14.75 2.79
C ILE A 185 8.20 -14.37 1.37
N ILE A 186 9.06 -13.37 1.25
CA ILE A 186 9.64 -12.93 -0.03
C ILE A 186 10.60 -14.01 -0.56
N GLN A 187 10.36 -14.47 -1.79
CA GLN A 187 11.22 -15.42 -2.51
C GLN A 187 12.10 -14.67 -3.52
N THR A 188 11.50 -13.78 -4.33
CA THR A 188 12.21 -12.90 -5.26
C THR A 188 11.82 -11.45 -5.01
N ALA A 189 12.71 -10.52 -5.37
CA ALA A 189 12.44 -9.10 -5.28
C ALA A 189 13.13 -8.32 -6.42
N THR A 190 12.31 -7.71 -7.27
CA THR A 190 12.75 -6.90 -8.40
C THR A 190 12.39 -5.44 -8.15
N ASP A 191 13.41 -4.56 -8.16
CA ASP A 191 13.22 -3.12 -8.07
C ASP A 191 12.79 -2.55 -9.43
N LEU A 192 11.65 -1.85 -9.45
CA LEU A 192 11.11 -1.15 -10.63
C LEU A 192 11.25 0.38 -10.50
N GLY A 193 12.08 0.83 -9.55
CA GLY A 193 12.57 2.19 -9.40
C GLY A 193 11.74 3.10 -8.49
N LEU A 194 12.29 4.28 -8.23
CA LEU A 194 11.73 5.30 -7.36
C LEU A 194 10.31 5.73 -7.79
N ILE A 195 9.42 5.85 -6.81
CA ILE A 195 8.09 6.45 -7.00
C ILE A 195 8.21 7.96 -6.84
N PRO A 196 7.89 8.77 -7.87
CA PRO A 196 7.89 10.21 -7.75
C PRO A 196 6.84 10.66 -6.73
N LYS A 197 7.29 11.20 -5.60
CA LYS A 197 6.42 11.87 -4.64
C LYS A 197 5.84 13.11 -5.32
N LYS A 198 4.52 13.19 -5.48
CA LYS A 198 3.86 14.45 -5.88
C LYS A 198 4.28 15.50 -4.86
N LYS A 199 5.02 16.53 -5.31
CA LYS A 199 5.31 17.69 -4.47
C LYS A 199 3.97 18.26 -3.99
N PRO A 200 3.81 18.61 -2.70
CA PRO A 200 2.62 19.34 -2.28
C PRO A 200 2.55 20.60 -3.13
N ILE A 201 1.40 20.83 -3.76
CA ILE A 201 1.14 22.10 -4.42
C ILE A 201 1.01 23.10 -3.28
N LEU A 202 2.12 23.76 -2.96
CA LEU A 202 2.10 24.97 -2.16
C LEU A 202 1.30 25.98 -2.97
N ASN A 203 0.01 26.11 -2.63
CA ASN A 203 -0.80 27.26 -2.97
C ASN A 203 -0.23 28.47 -2.22
N TYR A 204 0.97 28.88 -2.62
CA TYR A 204 1.60 30.10 -2.17
C TYR A 204 0.78 31.21 -2.82
N ASN A 205 -0.24 31.66 -2.09
CA ASN A 205 -1.20 32.65 -2.54
C ASN A 205 -0.47 34.00 -2.59
N LYS A 206 0.33 34.17 -3.64
CA LYS A 206 1.29 35.25 -3.81
C LYS A 206 0.53 36.46 -4.35
N GLN A 207 -0.36 37.00 -3.51
CA GLN A 207 -0.82 38.39 -3.58
C GLN A 207 0.37 39.31 -3.34
N LYS A 208 1.34 39.30 -4.27
CA LYS A 208 2.26 40.41 -4.45
C LYS A 208 1.45 41.50 -5.12
N SER A 209 1.15 42.54 -4.35
CA SER A 209 0.77 43.86 -4.84
C SER A 209 1.64 44.22 -6.04
N LYS A 210 1.02 44.34 -7.21
CA LYS A 210 1.64 44.97 -8.39
C LYS A 210 1.45 46.48 -8.27
N GLU A 211 2.16 47.12 -7.34
CA GLU A 211 2.46 48.53 -7.51
C GLU A 211 3.69 48.66 -8.41
N PRO A 212 3.58 49.31 -9.59
CA PRO A 212 4.73 49.58 -10.42
C PRO A 212 5.57 50.70 -9.78
N PHE A 213 6.83 50.39 -9.46
CA PHE A 213 7.84 51.39 -9.10
C PHE A 213 7.94 52.42 -10.25
N LYS A 214 7.42 53.63 -10.03
CA LYS A 214 7.62 54.75 -10.95
C LYS A 214 9.06 55.26 -10.80
N PRO A 215 9.86 55.37 -11.88
CA PRO A 215 11.17 56.01 -11.80
C PRO A 215 10.99 57.50 -11.46
N ARG A 216 11.71 57.96 -10.44
CA ARG A 216 11.69 59.37 -10.00
C ARG A 216 12.49 60.21 -11.00
N THR A 217 11.80 60.73 -12.02
CA THR A 217 12.36 61.72 -12.94
C THR A 217 12.78 62.97 -12.17
N GLN A 218 13.96 63.48 -12.53
CA GLN A 218 14.58 64.65 -11.91
C GLN A 218 13.74 65.89 -12.22
N ARG A 219 13.52 66.75 -11.22
CA ARG A 219 13.15 68.17 -11.43
C ARG A 219 14.39 69.04 -11.16
N PRO A 220 14.56 70.18 -11.85
CA PRO A 220 15.76 71.01 -11.71
C PRO A 220 15.91 71.62 -10.32
N LEU A 221 17.14 72.03 -9.99
CA LEU A 221 17.45 72.77 -8.77
C LEU A 221 16.74 74.13 -8.76
N SER A 222 16.30 74.55 -7.57
CA SER A 222 16.18 75.95 -7.20
C SER A 222 17.08 76.22 -5.99
N GLU A 223 17.70 77.38 -5.99
CA GLU A 223 18.89 77.69 -5.21
C GLU A 223 18.57 78.27 -3.83
N SER A 224 18.69 77.47 -2.77
CA SER A 224 18.90 77.99 -1.42
C SER A 224 19.61 77.00 -0.47
N ASP A 225 20.70 77.51 0.09
CA ASP A 225 21.36 77.16 1.35
C ASP A 225 22.20 75.88 1.52
N ARG A 226 23.30 76.10 2.24
CA ARG A 226 24.54 75.32 2.29
C ARG A 226 24.54 74.26 3.41
N PRO A 227 25.45 73.26 3.36
CA PRO A 227 25.42 72.12 4.28
C PRO A 227 26.03 72.43 5.64
N PHE A 228 25.59 71.71 6.68
CA PHE A 228 26.31 71.54 7.93
C PHE A 228 26.51 70.06 8.26
N SER A 229 27.76 69.71 8.59
CA SER A 229 28.16 68.48 9.27
C SER A 229 29.19 68.88 10.33
N PRO A 230 28.99 68.48 11.61
CA PRO A 230 29.89 67.51 12.27
C PRO A 230 29.14 66.60 13.29
N ARG A 231 29.69 65.60 14.00
CA ARG A 231 31.05 64.99 14.09
C ARG A 231 30.92 63.50 14.50
N LYS A 232 32.03 62.85 14.87
CA LYS A 232 32.07 61.55 15.61
C LYS A 232 32.36 61.78 17.10
N LEU A 233 31.85 60.89 17.97
CA LEU A 233 32.39 60.34 19.25
C LEU A 233 31.62 59.01 19.47
N SER A 234 32.13 57.81 19.78
CA SER A 234 33.22 57.24 20.61
C SER A 234 32.73 56.65 21.97
N ASP A 235 33.36 55.54 22.37
CA ASP A 235 33.35 54.88 23.70
C ASP A 235 32.11 54.00 24.07
N ILE A 236 32.20 52.65 24.15
CA ILE A 236 32.74 51.77 25.24
C ILE A 236 31.75 51.74 26.45
N GLN A 237 31.15 50.63 26.94
CA GLN A 237 31.69 49.33 27.42
C GLN A 237 30.60 48.20 27.56
N LYS A 238 30.99 46.94 27.90
CA LYS A 238 30.13 45.73 28.18
C LYS A 238 29.72 45.63 29.68
N PRO A 239 29.10 44.57 30.28
CA PRO A 239 28.50 43.28 29.78
C PRO A 239 27.10 42.91 30.39
N PHE A 240 26.58 41.69 30.16
CA PHE A 240 26.00 40.70 31.13
C PHE A 240 25.01 39.67 30.49
N PRO A 241 24.81 38.45 31.05
CA PRO A 241 24.26 37.29 30.32
C PRO A 241 22.74 37.06 30.44
N ILE A 242 22.16 36.40 29.43
CA ILE A 242 20.74 35.98 29.40
C ILE A 242 20.56 34.63 30.12
N LYS A 243 19.51 34.54 30.95
CA LYS A 243 19.22 33.41 31.86
C LYS A 243 18.59 32.20 31.16
N LYS A 244 18.77 31.01 31.75
CA LYS A 244 18.13 29.74 31.35
C LYS A 244 16.60 29.77 31.58
N PRO A 245 15.78 29.08 30.76
CA PRO A 245 14.32 29.00 30.94
C PRO A 245 13.90 28.04 32.07
N LEU A 246 12.76 28.34 32.71
CA LEU A 246 12.17 27.58 33.83
C LEU A 246 11.35 26.35 33.35
N PRO A 247 11.26 25.28 34.16
CA PRO A 247 10.48 24.08 33.86
C PRO A 247 8.96 24.26 34.06
N LYS A 248 8.15 23.38 33.43
CA LYS A 248 6.69 23.40 33.49
C LYS A 248 6.14 22.72 34.76
N PRO A 249 4.98 23.15 35.29
CA PRO A 249 4.42 22.63 36.54
C PRO A 249 3.83 21.21 36.41
N ILE A 250 3.95 20.44 37.49
CA ILE A 250 3.39 19.08 37.65
C ILE A 250 1.97 19.20 38.23
N LYS A 251 1.04 18.37 37.75
CA LYS A 251 -0.36 18.34 38.22
C LYS A 251 -0.56 17.15 39.17
N ASN A 252 -0.72 17.43 40.46
CA ASN A 252 -1.07 16.41 41.46
C ASN A 252 -2.58 16.11 41.42
N ASN A 253 -2.94 14.83 41.33
CA ASN A 253 -4.24 14.34 41.77
C ASN A 253 -4.07 13.70 43.16
N ARG A 254 -5.00 13.97 44.08
CA ARG A 254 -5.13 13.24 45.35
C ARG A 254 -6.21 12.14 45.22
N PRO A 255 -6.13 11.07 46.02
CA PRO A 255 -6.94 9.86 45.82
C PRO A 255 -8.34 9.95 46.45
N ASP A 256 -9.12 8.90 46.18
CA ASP A 256 -10.54 8.73 46.45
C ASP A 256 -10.95 8.70 47.93
N SER A 257 -12.24 8.91 48.17
CA SER A 257 -13.01 8.50 49.35
C SER A 257 -14.45 8.21 48.94
#